data_AF-A0A2G2A2D1-F1
#
_entry.id   AF-A0A2G2A2D1-F1
#
_cell.length_a   1.000
_cell.length_b   1.000
_cell.length_c   1.000
_cell.angle_alpha   90.00
_cell.angle_beta   90.00
_cell.angle_gamma   90.00
#
_symmetry.space_group_name_H-M   'P 1'
#
loop_
_entity.id
_entity.type
_entity.pdbx_description
1 polymer ?
#
loop_
_entity_poly.entity_id
_entity_poly.type
_entity_poly.pdbx_seq_one_letter_code
_entity_poly.pdbx_strand_id
1 'polypeptide(L)'
;MVGSTKPNPTPPPHDGTTDPRQAVALVHGRTSRQRLTETLWELFGQPLFRISFHNWYGIRNRILNIFGAHIHPTARIRPTVKITHPWKLTIGANTAVGDHAILFCLGPVSVGARCTISQYSHLCAASHDFTRKDMRLVTPGITIGDDAWIAADAFVGPGINIGEGAILGSRASAYKDLKEWTIYGGDTAKPLGERAKLPPIPGENQAKTSHSTHTSERNHMTGPLKIAHFSGPIRLELGGVVRAILDMAIAQAKAGHDVVVATWDTADVPDDWAPGKLGVPRVIEIPPPTKFGKLSKNAEDTLSRTIGSCDVVHMHTPWELSNASIAKLCKKLGTPYIISIHGMLDDWSMAQRKLKKQIYLALSARILLENAFAVHCTAQAELNQSKRYYPKGNGVVVPLLFDIKPYLSLPGKKLAQQAFDIDSNKPVVLFLSRVHVKKGIHILIDAAKLLKDKGVDAQFLIAGTGDDDYEQQLQTQIKTLGLESSVRLLGMVRGTEKVSLYQAADVFALPTSQENFGFVLVEALACSTPAITTKFVDIWPELQESGSSLIVEQSAQVFADTIRSMLDDESERTRMGKLGRDWVFDTLSPEAVVKRYESLYREAARNRS
;
A
#
# COMPACT_ATOMS: atom_id res chain seq x y z
N MET A 1 40.40 35.12 -3.32
CA MET A 1 40.93 34.14 -2.35
C MET A 1 40.53 32.75 -2.83
N VAL A 2 41.53 31.97 -3.22
CA VAL A 2 41.38 30.62 -3.80
C VAL A 2 41.41 29.62 -2.64
N GLY A 3 40.37 28.79 -2.51
CA GLY A 3 40.31 27.68 -1.56
C GLY A 3 40.53 26.36 -2.29
N SER A 4 41.64 25.68 -1.98
CA SER A 4 42.13 24.47 -2.64
C SER A 4 41.31 23.23 -2.29
N THR A 5 40.84 22.51 -3.31
CA THR A 5 40.39 21.11 -3.21
C THR A 5 41.58 20.17 -3.37
N LYS A 6 41.93 19.38 -2.34
CA LYS A 6 42.90 18.29 -2.46
C LYS A 6 42.35 17.17 -3.35
N PRO A 7 43.15 16.55 -4.23
CA PRO A 7 42.70 15.45 -5.08
C PRO A 7 42.62 14.12 -4.32
N ASN A 8 41.71 13.25 -4.74
CA ASN A 8 41.58 11.88 -4.24
C ASN A 8 42.86 11.07 -4.56
N PRO A 9 43.34 10.20 -3.65
CA PRO A 9 44.47 9.33 -3.93
C PRO A 9 44.05 8.24 -4.94
N THR A 10 44.82 8.14 -6.02
CA THR A 10 44.79 7.03 -6.97
C THR A 10 45.22 5.72 -6.29
N PRO A 11 44.59 4.57 -6.60
CA PRO A 11 45.01 3.28 -6.09
C PRO A 11 46.36 2.87 -6.70
N PRO A 12 47.19 2.11 -5.97
CA PRO A 12 48.49 1.65 -6.47
C PRO A 12 48.32 0.62 -7.61
N PRO A 13 49.32 0.47 -8.48
CA PRO A 13 49.22 -0.39 -9.66
C PRO A 13 49.18 -1.87 -9.26
N HIS A 14 48.36 -2.64 -9.97
CA HIS A 14 48.34 -4.10 -9.90
C HIS A 14 49.66 -4.66 -10.47
N ASP A 15 50.49 -5.29 -9.63
CA ASP A 15 51.56 -6.17 -10.11
C ASP A 15 51.01 -7.60 -10.29
N GLY A 16 51.08 -8.09 -11.53
CA GLY A 16 50.45 -9.33 -11.96
C GLY A 16 51.21 -10.61 -11.61
N THR A 17 51.71 -10.79 -10.38
CA THR A 17 52.55 -11.97 -10.04
C THR A 17 52.37 -12.56 -8.64
N THR A 18 51.13 -12.68 -8.13
CA THR A 18 50.86 -13.59 -7.01
C THR A 18 49.61 -14.43 -7.25
N ASP A 19 49.78 -15.75 -7.27
CA ASP A 19 48.66 -16.71 -7.23
C ASP A 19 47.85 -16.46 -5.94
N PRO A 20 46.54 -16.12 -6.01
CA PRO A 20 45.71 -15.84 -4.85
C PRO A 20 45.59 -17.04 -3.87
N ARG A 21 46.10 -18.22 -4.24
CA ARG A 21 46.16 -19.41 -3.36
C ARG A 21 47.32 -19.43 -2.37
N GLN A 22 48.29 -18.50 -2.43
CA GLN A 22 49.50 -18.52 -1.59
C GLN A 22 49.54 -17.49 -0.44
N ALA A 23 48.42 -16.90 -0.03
CA ALA A 23 48.37 -16.08 1.19
C ALA A 23 48.05 -16.93 2.44
N VAL A 24 48.97 -17.84 2.84
CA VAL A 24 48.90 -18.48 4.17
C VAL A 24 49.41 -17.47 5.21
N ALA A 25 48.51 -16.62 5.70
CA ALA A 25 48.82 -15.71 6.80
C ALA A 25 48.97 -16.50 8.11
N LEU A 26 50.22 -16.59 8.57
CA LEU A 26 50.67 -17.11 9.86
C LEU A 26 49.91 -16.45 11.04
N VAL A 27 49.20 -17.23 11.86
CA VAL A 27 48.69 -16.75 13.15
C VAL A 27 49.79 -16.92 14.21
N HIS A 28 50.51 -15.83 14.52
CA HIS A 28 51.19 -15.62 15.81
C HIS A 28 50.27 -14.79 16.74
N GLY A 29 50.50 -14.86 18.05
CA GLY A 29 49.60 -14.44 19.14
C GLY A 29 48.74 -13.19 18.89
N ARG A 30 47.44 -13.31 19.20
CA ARG A 30 46.47 -12.21 19.09
C ARG A 30 46.96 -10.98 19.85
N THR A 31 47.03 -9.85 19.16
CA THR A 31 47.37 -8.56 19.75
C THR A 31 46.29 -8.14 20.76
N SER A 32 46.65 -7.35 21.78
CA SER A 32 45.69 -6.84 22.77
C SER A 32 44.53 -6.07 22.13
N ARG A 33 44.79 -5.37 21.00
CA ARG A 33 43.78 -4.65 20.21
C ARG A 33 42.78 -5.61 19.54
N GLN A 34 43.25 -6.72 18.98
CA GLN A 34 42.38 -7.74 18.38
C GLN A 34 41.48 -8.39 19.43
N ARG A 35 42.04 -8.75 20.59
CA ARG A 35 41.26 -9.30 21.72
C ARG A 35 40.18 -8.33 22.19
N LEU A 36 40.53 -7.06 22.36
CA LEU A 36 39.57 -6.03 22.74
C LEU A 36 38.45 -5.87 21.71
N THR A 37 38.77 -5.87 20.41
CA THR A 37 37.78 -5.75 19.33
C THR A 37 36.83 -6.96 19.29
N GLU A 38 37.37 -8.18 19.45
CA GLU A 38 36.60 -9.42 19.59
C GLU A 38 35.65 -9.34 20.79
N THR A 39 36.17 -8.97 21.98
CA THR A 39 35.36 -8.82 23.20
C THR A 39 34.26 -7.78 23.05
N LEU A 40 34.53 -6.62 22.43
CA LEU A 40 33.52 -5.60 22.19
C LEU A 40 32.45 -6.06 21.21
N TRP A 41 32.84 -6.82 20.18
CA TRP A 41 31.88 -7.42 19.25
C TRP A 41 30.99 -8.43 19.96
N GLU A 42 31.53 -9.32 20.78
CA GLU A 42 30.76 -10.34 21.50
C GLU A 42 29.81 -9.75 22.56
N LEU A 43 30.29 -8.77 23.34
CA LEU A 43 29.51 -8.20 24.45
C LEU A 43 28.51 -7.15 24.00
N PHE A 44 28.79 -6.40 22.94
CA PHE A 44 27.97 -5.26 22.54
C PHE A 44 27.52 -5.33 21.08
N GLY A 45 28.42 -5.58 20.15
CA GLY A 45 28.10 -5.55 18.72
C GLY A 45 27.09 -6.61 18.29
N GLN A 46 27.31 -7.87 18.67
CA GLN A 46 26.47 -9.01 18.31
C GLN A 46 25.10 -8.94 19.00
N PRO A 47 24.97 -8.62 20.31
CA PRO A 47 23.66 -8.38 20.92
C PRO A 47 22.89 -7.25 20.24
N LEU A 48 23.51 -6.08 20.02
CA LEU A 48 22.86 -4.94 19.36
C LEU A 48 22.41 -5.28 17.92
N PHE A 49 23.23 -6.03 17.19
CA PHE A 49 22.89 -6.53 15.86
C PHE A 49 21.67 -7.47 15.91
N ARG A 50 21.63 -8.42 16.88
CA ARG A 50 20.59 -9.45 16.98
C ARG A 50 19.26 -8.95 17.53
N ILE A 51 19.26 -7.96 18.41
CA ILE A 51 18.02 -7.36 18.94
C ILE A 51 17.32 -6.41 17.96
N SER A 52 18.01 -6.05 16.86
CA SER A 52 17.44 -5.14 15.86
C SER A 52 16.23 -5.78 15.15
N PHE A 53 15.16 -4.99 14.97
CA PHE A 53 13.94 -5.48 14.31
C PHE A 53 14.19 -5.86 12.84
N HIS A 54 13.41 -6.80 12.31
CA HIS A 54 13.61 -7.41 10.99
C HIS A 54 13.87 -6.42 9.83
N ASN A 55 13.25 -5.23 9.85
CA ASN A 55 13.35 -4.21 8.81
C ASN A 55 14.44 -3.14 9.06
N TRP A 56 15.17 -3.21 10.16
CA TRP A 56 16.24 -2.26 10.52
C TRP A 56 17.58 -2.56 9.81
N TYR A 57 17.54 -2.80 8.50
CA TYR A 57 18.74 -3.17 7.72
C TYR A 57 19.83 -2.08 7.79
N GLY A 58 19.45 -0.80 7.66
CA GLY A 58 20.40 0.31 7.72
C GLY A 58 21.11 0.42 9.09
N ILE A 59 20.43 0.13 10.19
CA ILE A 59 21.02 0.11 11.54
C ILE A 59 22.00 -1.05 11.66
N ARG A 60 21.64 -2.25 11.21
CA ARG A 60 22.54 -3.41 11.20
C ARG A 60 23.79 -3.18 10.35
N ASN A 61 23.61 -2.63 9.15
CA ASN A 61 24.72 -2.32 8.25
C ASN A 61 25.66 -1.30 8.92
N ARG A 62 25.12 -0.28 9.60
CA ARG A 62 25.92 0.67 10.39
C ARG A 62 26.67 0.01 11.55
N ILE A 63 26.01 -0.86 12.33
CA ILE A 63 26.65 -1.60 13.42
C ILE A 63 27.83 -2.42 12.86
N LEU A 64 27.62 -3.19 11.79
CA LEU A 64 28.69 -3.98 11.18
C LEU A 64 29.85 -3.11 10.68
N ASN A 65 29.54 -1.98 10.04
CA ASN A 65 30.56 -1.05 9.54
C ASN A 65 31.33 -0.36 10.69
N ILE A 66 30.70 -0.06 11.83
CA ILE A 66 31.39 0.43 13.04
C ILE A 66 32.43 -0.59 13.53
N PHE A 67 32.11 -1.88 13.41
CA PHE A 67 33.02 -2.98 13.74
C PHE A 67 33.94 -3.40 12.57
N GLY A 68 34.10 -2.54 11.56
CA GLY A 68 35.10 -2.67 10.49
C GLY A 68 34.66 -3.47 9.26
N ALA A 69 33.40 -3.88 9.16
CA ALA A 69 32.88 -4.48 7.93
C ALA A 69 32.74 -3.44 6.81
N HIS A 70 32.65 -3.90 5.55
CA HIS A 70 32.34 -3.07 4.40
C HIS A 70 30.99 -3.50 3.80
N ILE A 71 29.91 -2.99 4.36
CA ILE A 71 28.54 -3.34 3.98
C ILE A 71 27.90 -2.18 3.22
N HIS A 72 27.45 -2.45 1.99
CA HIS A 72 26.73 -1.46 1.18
C HIS A 72 25.41 -1.05 1.85
N PRO A 73 24.99 0.23 1.79
CA PRO A 73 23.77 0.72 2.46
C PRO A 73 22.48 -0.04 2.10
N THR A 74 22.39 -0.54 0.87
CA THR A 74 21.22 -1.28 0.37
C THR A 74 21.21 -2.76 0.73
N ALA A 75 22.31 -3.29 1.31
CA ALA A 75 22.40 -4.70 1.66
C ALA A 75 21.37 -5.06 2.75
N ARG A 76 20.80 -6.26 2.68
CA ARG A 76 19.73 -6.72 3.57
C ARG A 76 20.18 -7.95 4.35
N ILE A 77 20.75 -7.71 5.53
CA ILE A 77 21.24 -8.78 6.42
C ILE A 77 20.18 -9.04 7.51
N ARG A 78 19.84 -10.30 7.76
CA ARG A 78 18.87 -10.70 8.81
C ARG A 78 19.50 -10.62 10.22
N PRO A 79 18.72 -10.28 11.26
CA PRO A 79 19.25 -10.18 12.63
C PRO A 79 19.67 -11.54 13.22
N THR A 80 19.21 -12.65 12.63
CA THR A 80 19.56 -14.02 13.04
C THR A 80 20.87 -14.53 12.45
N VAL A 81 21.49 -13.79 11.53
CA VAL A 81 22.78 -14.16 10.91
C VAL A 81 23.88 -14.17 11.96
N LYS A 82 24.70 -15.23 11.96
CA LYS A 82 25.88 -15.33 12.83
C LYS A 82 27.10 -14.86 12.06
N ILE A 83 27.79 -13.85 12.59
CA ILE A 83 29.01 -13.28 12.01
C ILE A 83 30.10 -13.34 13.07
N THR A 84 31.16 -14.10 12.80
CA THR A 84 32.26 -14.30 13.76
C THR A 84 33.13 -13.06 13.89
N HIS A 85 33.70 -12.56 12.78
CA HIS A 85 34.56 -11.38 12.76
C HIS A 85 34.13 -10.39 11.67
N PRO A 86 33.33 -9.36 11.99
CA PRO A 86 32.79 -8.42 11.00
C PRO A 86 33.85 -7.63 10.23
N TRP A 87 35.00 -7.33 10.83
CA TRP A 87 36.11 -6.63 10.14
C TRP A 87 36.78 -7.42 9.00
N LYS A 88 36.35 -8.66 8.76
CA LYS A 88 36.78 -9.49 7.62
C LYS A 88 35.69 -9.66 6.57
N LEU A 89 34.58 -8.92 6.68
CA LEU A 89 33.39 -9.10 5.84
C LEU A 89 33.17 -7.92 4.91
N THR A 90 32.93 -8.23 3.63
CA THR A 90 32.50 -7.28 2.59
C THR A 90 31.22 -7.77 1.94
N ILE A 91 30.22 -6.90 1.79
CA ILE A 91 28.92 -7.22 1.13
C ILE A 91 28.51 -6.08 0.19
N GLY A 92 28.31 -6.41 -1.08
CA GLY A 92 27.96 -5.49 -2.17
C GLY A 92 26.50 -5.01 -2.17
N ALA A 93 26.19 -4.16 -3.16
CA ALA A 93 24.88 -3.54 -3.31
C ALA A 93 23.77 -4.55 -3.56
N ASN A 94 22.56 -4.26 -3.10
CA ASN A 94 21.35 -5.10 -3.23
C ASN A 94 21.49 -6.59 -2.83
N THR A 95 22.52 -6.96 -2.07
CA THR A 95 22.75 -8.33 -1.60
C THR A 95 21.93 -8.64 -0.35
N ALA A 96 21.37 -9.85 -0.27
CA ALA A 96 20.58 -10.30 0.86
C ALA A 96 21.22 -11.51 1.57
N VAL A 97 21.23 -11.48 2.91
CA VAL A 97 21.67 -12.61 3.75
C VAL A 97 20.52 -13.04 4.66
N GLY A 98 20.03 -14.25 4.41
CA GLY A 98 18.84 -14.86 5.00
C GLY A 98 19.01 -15.35 6.43
N ASP A 99 17.89 -15.79 7.03
CA ASP A 99 17.84 -16.08 8.44
C ASP A 99 18.75 -17.25 8.84
N HIS A 100 19.42 -17.13 9.98
CA HIS A 100 20.30 -18.16 10.54
C HIS A 100 21.51 -18.56 9.67
N ALA A 101 21.81 -17.82 8.59
CA ALA A 101 23.06 -18.02 7.87
C ALA A 101 24.27 -17.80 8.79
N ILE A 102 25.32 -18.58 8.56
CA ILE A 102 26.58 -18.54 9.33
C ILE A 102 27.66 -18.01 8.41
N LEU A 103 28.12 -16.79 8.69
CA LEU A 103 29.28 -16.18 8.03
C LEU A 103 30.49 -16.35 8.95
N PHE A 104 31.16 -17.50 8.84
CA PHE A 104 32.28 -17.87 9.68
C PHE A 104 33.57 -17.20 9.17
N CYS A 105 33.66 -15.88 9.39
CA CYS A 105 34.68 -14.99 8.85
C CYS A 105 36.02 -15.08 9.63
N LEU A 106 36.59 -16.27 9.80
CA LEU A 106 37.95 -16.38 10.34
C LEU A 106 38.99 -15.91 9.32
N GLY A 107 38.77 -16.18 8.04
CA GLY A 107 39.40 -15.54 6.88
C GLY A 107 38.52 -14.44 6.27
N PRO A 108 39.01 -13.70 5.25
CA PRO A 108 38.23 -12.69 4.55
C PRO A 108 37.05 -13.32 3.77
N VAL A 109 35.87 -12.73 3.88
CA VAL A 109 34.67 -13.15 3.12
C VAL A 109 34.17 -11.95 2.34
N SER A 110 34.16 -12.06 1.01
CA SER A 110 33.67 -11.02 0.10
C SER A 110 32.47 -11.53 -0.67
N VAL A 111 31.35 -10.81 -0.59
CA VAL A 111 30.14 -11.09 -1.34
C VAL A 111 29.82 -9.91 -2.25
N GLY A 112 29.69 -10.17 -3.55
CA GLY A 112 29.38 -9.19 -4.58
C GLY A 112 28.01 -8.54 -4.44
N ALA A 113 27.60 -7.82 -5.48
CA ALA A 113 26.31 -7.17 -5.59
C ALA A 113 25.22 -8.14 -6.09
N ARG A 114 23.97 -7.88 -5.68
CA ARG A 114 22.76 -8.62 -6.09
C ARG A 114 22.81 -10.10 -5.75
N CYS A 115 23.65 -10.50 -4.79
CA CYS A 115 23.76 -11.88 -4.37
C CYS A 115 22.62 -12.25 -3.40
N THR A 116 22.28 -13.53 -3.36
CA THR A 116 21.41 -14.09 -2.32
C THR A 116 22.15 -15.15 -1.55
N ILE A 117 22.29 -14.97 -0.23
CA ILE A 117 22.72 -16.01 0.70
C ILE A 117 21.49 -16.44 1.47
N SER A 118 20.93 -17.61 1.16
CA SER A 118 19.69 -18.10 1.74
C SER A 118 19.86 -18.56 3.19
N GLN A 119 18.73 -18.79 3.85
CA GLN A 119 18.67 -19.20 5.25
C GLN A 119 19.50 -20.47 5.53
N TYR A 120 20.06 -20.53 6.74
CA TYR A 120 20.89 -21.64 7.24
C TYR A 120 22.18 -21.94 6.45
N SER A 121 22.47 -21.21 5.37
CA SER A 121 23.72 -21.40 4.62
C SER A 121 24.94 -21.10 5.47
N HIS A 122 26.05 -21.80 5.21
CA HIS A 122 27.29 -21.66 5.98
C HIS A 122 28.47 -21.35 5.06
N LEU A 123 29.02 -20.14 5.19
CA LEU A 123 30.28 -19.74 4.56
C LEU A 123 31.42 -19.94 5.56
N CYS A 124 32.29 -20.92 5.32
CA CYS A 124 33.32 -21.34 6.26
C CYS A 124 34.73 -20.92 5.79
N ALA A 125 35.16 -19.70 6.13
CA ALA A 125 36.47 -19.17 5.76
C ALA A 125 37.58 -19.61 6.73
N ALA A 126 37.60 -20.88 7.12
CA ALA A 126 38.62 -21.44 7.99
C ALA A 126 38.74 -22.96 7.84
N SER A 127 39.94 -23.46 8.11
CA SER A 127 40.22 -24.89 8.23
C SER A 127 41.39 -25.12 9.17
N HIS A 128 41.81 -26.36 9.32
CA HIS A 128 43.04 -26.74 9.99
C HIS A 128 43.95 -27.46 9.00
N ASP A 129 45.24 -27.16 9.05
CA ASP A 129 46.25 -27.87 8.28
C ASP A 129 46.46 -29.26 8.88
N PHE A 130 45.72 -30.23 8.34
CA PHE A 130 45.75 -31.63 8.77
C PHE A 130 47.03 -32.37 8.39
N THR A 131 47.91 -31.75 7.60
CA THR A 131 49.23 -32.32 7.28
C THR A 131 50.23 -32.11 8.42
N ARG A 132 49.90 -31.25 9.39
CA ARG A 132 50.70 -31.00 10.60
C ARG A 132 50.08 -31.64 11.82
N LYS A 133 50.92 -32.18 12.71
CA LYS A 133 50.49 -32.79 13.99
C LYS A 133 49.80 -31.79 14.92
N ASP A 134 50.13 -30.51 14.83
CA ASP A 134 49.53 -29.43 15.63
C ASP A 134 48.19 -28.94 15.07
N MET A 135 47.72 -29.49 13.93
CA MET A 135 46.45 -29.14 13.28
C MET A 135 46.26 -27.63 13.22
N ARG A 136 47.28 -26.90 12.74
CA ARG A 136 47.30 -25.44 12.86
C ARG A 136 46.16 -24.79 12.08
N LEU A 137 45.49 -23.79 12.67
CA LEU A 137 44.42 -23.03 12.02
C LEU A 137 44.93 -22.30 10.76
N VAL A 138 44.22 -22.47 9.65
CA VAL A 138 44.39 -21.73 8.40
C VAL A 138 43.11 -20.96 8.08
N THR A 139 43.23 -19.76 7.51
CA THR A 139 42.09 -18.83 7.31
C THR A 139 41.99 -18.33 5.86
N PRO A 140 41.88 -19.24 4.88
CA PRO A 140 41.75 -18.83 3.48
C PRO A 140 40.42 -18.11 3.25
N GLY A 141 40.42 -17.17 2.31
CA GLY A 141 39.25 -16.34 2.02
C GLY A 141 38.14 -17.06 1.24
N ILE A 142 36.97 -16.44 1.17
CA ILE A 142 35.87 -16.83 0.28
C ILE A 142 35.49 -15.60 -0.55
N THR A 143 35.33 -15.80 -1.87
CA THR A 143 34.85 -14.75 -2.78
C THR A 143 33.58 -15.24 -3.46
N ILE A 144 32.52 -14.44 -3.43
CA ILE A 144 31.27 -14.69 -4.14
C ILE A 144 31.05 -13.55 -5.12
N GLY A 145 31.05 -13.84 -6.41
CA GLY A 145 30.82 -12.88 -7.48
C GLY A 145 29.38 -12.34 -7.49
N ASP A 146 29.17 -11.29 -8.26
CA ASP A 146 27.87 -10.64 -8.44
C ASP A 146 26.78 -11.63 -8.90
N ASP A 147 25.52 -11.35 -8.57
CA ASP A 147 24.33 -12.12 -9.01
C ASP A 147 24.30 -13.61 -8.60
N ALA A 148 25.27 -14.05 -7.80
CA ALA A 148 25.36 -15.43 -7.32
C ALA A 148 24.29 -15.74 -6.26
N TRP A 149 23.88 -17.01 -6.21
CA TRP A 149 22.89 -17.49 -5.24
C TRP A 149 23.40 -18.72 -4.50
N ILE A 150 23.60 -18.57 -3.19
CA ILE A 150 23.84 -19.67 -2.27
C ILE A 150 22.50 -20.05 -1.65
N ALA A 151 21.92 -21.18 -2.06
CA ALA A 151 20.59 -21.60 -1.66
C ALA A 151 20.55 -22.21 -0.24
N ALA A 152 19.35 -22.44 0.28
CA ALA A 152 19.14 -22.76 1.70
C ALA A 152 19.93 -24.01 2.15
N ASP A 153 20.48 -23.97 3.37
CA ASP A 153 21.33 -25.01 3.96
C ASP A 153 22.61 -25.35 3.15
N ALA A 154 23.01 -24.53 2.17
CA ALA A 154 24.23 -24.81 1.41
C ALA A 154 25.51 -24.46 2.21
N PHE A 155 26.58 -25.20 1.93
CA PHE A 155 27.89 -25.01 2.55
C PHE A 155 28.93 -24.53 1.53
N VAL A 156 29.70 -23.49 1.87
CA VAL A 156 30.85 -23.03 1.07
C VAL A 156 32.11 -23.21 1.91
N GLY A 157 33.03 -24.01 1.38
CA GLY A 157 34.27 -24.35 2.05
C GLY A 157 35.32 -23.23 2.06
N PRO A 158 36.43 -23.46 2.77
CA PRO A 158 37.55 -22.54 2.88
C PRO A 158 38.28 -22.37 1.53
N GLY A 159 38.59 -21.13 1.14
CA GLY A 159 39.38 -20.86 -0.06
C GLY A 159 38.62 -20.88 -1.39
N ILE A 160 37.28 -20.89 -1.34
CA ILE A 160 36.45 -21.11 -2.53
C ILE A 160 36.03 -19.79 -3.18
N ASN A 161 36.15 -19.75 -4.51
CA ASN A 161 35.61 -18.70 -5.37
C ASN A 161 34.31 -19.18 -6.05
N ILE A 162 33.23 -18.46 -5.82
CA ILE A 162 31.94 -18.65 -6.49
C ILE A 162 31.84 -17.60 -7.60
N GLY A 163 31.86 -18.04 -8.86
CA GLY A 163 31.78 -17.15 -10.01
C GLY A 163 30.48 -16.35 -10.07
N GLU A 164 30.49 -15.27 -10.86
CA GLU A 164 29.33 -14.42 -11.12
C GLU A 164 28.13 -15.25 -11.60
N GLY A 165 26.95 -14.98 -11.07
CA GLY A 165 25.72 -15.65 -11.47
C GLY A 165 25.65 -17.15 -11.13
N ALA A 166 26.66 -17.73 -10.49
CA ALA A 166 26.63 -19.15 -10.12
C ALA A 166 25.55 -19.43 -9.05
N ILE A 167 24.93 -20.60 -9.11
CA ILE A 167 23.97 -21.06 -8.10
C ILE A 167 24.54 -22.29 -7.40
N LEU A 168 24.67 -22.24 -6.08
CA LEU A 168 24.87 -23.41 -5.25
C LEU A 168 23.51 -23.83 -4.68
N GLY A 169 22.98 -24.95 -5.16
CA GLY A 169 21.66 -25.46 -4.82
C GLY A 169 21.49 -25.83 -3.35
N SER A 170 20.25 -26.03 -2.92
CA SER A 170 19.95 -26.29 -1.51
C SER A 170 20.63 -27.55 -0.99
N ARG A 171 21.19 -27.46 0.22
CA ARG A 171 21.96 -28.53 0.88
C ARG A 171 23.18 -29.02 0.10
N ALA A 172 23.64 -28.26 -0.89
CA ALA A 172 24.86 -28.58 -1.62
C ALA A 172 26.09 -28.03 -0.91
N SER A 173 27.25 -28.69 -1.10
CA SER A 173 28.51 -28.23 -0.50
C SER A 173 29.58 -27.98 -1.56
N ALA A 174 30.08 -26.74 -1.62
CA ALA A 174 31.16 -26.35 -2.49
C ALA A 174 32.52 -26.53 -1.79
N TYR A 175 33.32 -27.47 -2.30
CA TYR A 175 34.72 -27.71 -1.90
C TYR A 175 35.72 -27.37 -3.02
N LYS A 176 35.22 -26.86 -4.15
CA LYS A 176 35.99 -26.39 -5.32
C LYS A 176 35.34 -25.13 -5.86
N ASP A 177 36.12 -24.33 -6.59
CA ASP A 177 35.63 -23.13 -7.25
C ASP A 177 34.47 -23.45 -8.20
N LEU A 178 33.45 -22.58 -8.18
CA LEU A 178 32.27 -22.71 -9.03
C LEU A 178 32.39 -21.77 -10.22
N LYS A 179 32.17 -22.30 -11.42
CA LYS A 179 32.16 -21.53 -12.66
C LYS A 179 30.98 -20.56 -12.66
N GLU A 180 31.21 -19.40 -13.24
CA GLU A 180 30.17 -18.40 -13.53
C GLU A 180 28.95 -19.01 -14.25
N TRP A 181 27.78 -18.42 -14.02
CA TRP A 181 26.52 -18.74 -14.70
C TRP A 181 26.21 -20.24 -14.78
N THR A 182 26.59 -21.00 -13.76
CA THR A 182 26.40 -22.45 -13.69
C THR A 182 25.63 -22.82 -12.42
N ILE A 183 24.71 -23.77 -12.53
CA ILE A 183 23.91 -24.31 -11.42
C ILE A 183 24.60 -25.56 -10.90
N TYR A 184 24.83 -25.61 -9.59
CA TYR A 184 25.46 -26.72 -8.90
C TYR A 184 24.52 -27.35 -7.87
N GLY A 185 24.66 -28.65 -7.64
CA GLY A 185 23.96 -29.36 -6.57
C GLY A 185 24.68 -30.62 -6.11
N GLY A 186 24.16 -31.24 -5.05
CA GLY A 186 24.73 -32.43 -4.42
C GLY A 186 25.64 -32.13 -3.23
N ASP A 187 25.83 -33.16 -2.41
CA ASP A 187 26.68 -33.16 -1.21
C ASP A 187 28.11 -32.69 -1.51
N THR A 188 28.66 -33.13 -2.64
CA THR A 188 29.81 -32.52 -3.31
C THR A 188 29.30 -31.83 -4.56
N ALA A 189 29.30 -30.50 -4.56
CA ALA A 189 28.73 -29.68 -5.63
C ALA A 189 29.25 -30.10 -7.01
N LYS A 190 28.34 -30.56 -7.87
CA LYS A 190 28.59 -30.89 -9.28
C LYS A 190 27.72 -30.01 -10.19
N PRO A 191 28.20 -29.63 -11.38
CA PRO A 191 27.41 -28.85 -12.31
C PRO A 191 26.18 -29.66 -12.75
N LEU A 192 25.00 -29.04 -12.67
CA LEU A 192 23.72 -29.59 -13.09
C LEU A 192 23.25 -28.99 -14.42
N GLY A 193 23.74 -27.80 -14.76
CA GLY A 193 23.41 -27.12 -16.01
C GLY A 193 23.84 -25.65 -15.99
N GLU A 194 23.67 -24.98 -17.12
CA GLU A 194 23.91 -23.55 -17.26
C GLU A 194 22.72 -22.74 -16.73
N ARG A 195 23.01 -21.59 -16.12
CA ARG A 195 22.03 -20.59 -15.71
C ARG A 195 21.94 -19.53 -16.80
N ALA A 196 20.73 -19.25 -17.28
CA ALA A 196 20.51 -18.13 -18.18
C ALA A 196 20.98 -16.81 -17.55
N LYS A 197 21.68 -15.98 -18.34
CA LYS A 197 22.10 -14.65 -17.90
C LYS A 197 20.87 -13.80 -17.58
N LEU A 198 20.92 -13.07 -16.46
CA LEU A 198 19.80 -12.22 -16.05
C LEU A 198 19.69 -11.02 -17.03
N PRO A 199 18.46 -10.62 -17.41
CA PRO A 199 18.29 -9.40 -18.18
C PRO A 199 18.73 -8.18 -17.35
N PRO A 200 19.26 -7.12 -17.98
CA PRO A 200 19.63 -5.90 -17.28
C PRO A 200 18.40 -5.28 -16.57
N ILE A 201 18.65 -4.64 -15.43
CA ILE A 201 17.60 -3.99 -14.63
C ILE A 201 17.05 -2.80 -15.45
N PRO A 202 15.72 -2.66 -15.62
CA PRO A 202 15.15 -1.52 -16.33
C PRO A 202 15.53 -0.21 -15.62
N GLY A 203 16.34 0.63 -16.27
CA GLY A 203 16.78 1.93 -15.71
C GLY A 203 18.25 2.29 -15.96
N GLU A 204 19.10 1.35 -16.36
CA GLU A 204 20.45 1.65 -16.88
C GLU A 204 20.42 1.61 -18.42
N ASN A 205 20.40 2.80 -19.02
CA ASN A 205 20.54 3.12 -20.44
C ASN A 205 19.60 2.46 -21.47
N GLN A 206 18.68 3.32 -21.94
CA GLN A 206 18.19 3.48 -23.32
C GLN A 206 17.15 2.48 -23.90
N ALA A 207 15.98 3.08 -24.15
CA ALA A 207 15.32 3.22 -25.44
C ALA A 207 14.75 1.97 -26.17
N LYS A 208 13.42 2.04 -26.34
CA LYS A 208 12.59 1.50 -27.44
C LYS A 208 12.83 0.02 -27.82
N THR A 209 11.84 -0.84 -27.56
CA THR A 209 10.94 -1.37 -28.63
C THR A 209 9.88 -2.32 -28.08
N SER A 210 8.67 -2.12 -28.62
CA SER A 210 7.57 -3.07 -28.90
C SER A 210 7.09 -4.08 -27.86
N HIS A 211 5.77 -3.98 -27.65
CA HIS A 211 4.89 -4.97 -27.05
C HIS A 211 5.04 -6.37 -27.67
N SER A 212 5.00 -7.39 -26.81
CA SER A 212 4.66 -8.77 -27.19
C SER A 212 3.82 -9.39 -26.08
N THR A 213 2.53 -9.52 -26.36
CA THR A 213 1.54 -10.25 -25.59
C THR A 213 1.83 -11.75 -25.62
N HIS A 214 2.11 -12.36 -24.47
CA HIS A 214 1.94 -13.80 -24.27
C HIS A 214 0.62 -14.06 -23.55
N THR A 215 -0.44 -14.21 -24.34
CA THR A 215 -1.67 -14.89 -23.93
C THR A 215 -1.40 -16.39 -23.92
N SER A 216 -1.16 -16.96 -22.73
CA SER A 216 -1.40 -18.39 -22.52
C SER A 216 -2.91 -18.59 -22.43
N GLU A 217 -3.51 -19.32 -23.36
CA GLU A 217 -4.89 -19.79 -23.29
C GLU A 217 -5.12 -20.48 -21.93
N ARG A 218 -5.89 -19.84 -21.05
CA ARG A 218 -6.29 -20.40 -19.76
C ARG A 218 -7.81 -20.46 -19.73
N ASN A 219 -8.35 -21.67 -19.62
CA ASN A 219 -9.77 -21.98 -19.40
C ASN A 219 -10.52 -20.82 -18.73
N HIS A 220 -11.36 -20.15 -19.51
CA HIS A 220 -12.21 -19.08 -19.01
C HIS A 220 -13.33 -19.72 -18.18
N MET A 221 -13.30 -19.48 -16.87
CA MET A 221 -14.52 -19.60 -16.06
C MET A 221 -15.48 -18.53 -16.59
N THR A 222 -16.43 -18.91 -17.45
CA THR A 222 -17.39 -18.01 -18.10
C THR A 222 -18.70 -17.86 -17.33
N GLY A 223 -18.89 -18.64 -16.26
CA GLY A 223 -20.12 -18.61 -15.45
C GLY A 223 -20.20 -17.46 -14.44
N PRO A 224 -21.39 -17.23 -13.85
CA PRO A 224 -21.58 -16.40 -12.66
C PRO A 224 -20.63 -16.77 -11.52
N LEU A 225 -20.04 -15.76 -10.88
CA LEU A 225 -19.29 -15.94 -9.63
C LEU A 225 -20.22 -15.92 -8.42
N LYS A 226 -19.85 -16.65 -7.38
CA LYS A 226 -20.43 -16.57 -6.05
C LYS A 226 -19.55 -15.69 -5.16
N ILE A 227 -20.03 -14.51 -4.81
CA ILE A 227 -19.26 -13.45 -4.16
C ILE A 227 -19.88 -13.17 -2.79
N ALA A 228 -19.07 -13.26 -1.73
CA ALA A 228 -19.49 -12.86 -0.39
C ALA A 228 -18.84 -11.54 0.03
N HIS A 229 -19.62 -10.50 0.25
CA HIS A 229 -19.18 -9.31 0.95
C HIS A 229 -19.31 -9.49 2.45
N PHE A 230 -18.26 -9.11 3.19
CA PHE A 230 -18.33 -9.01 4.63
C PHE A 230 -18.17 -7.56 5.08
N SER A 231 -19.15 -7.10 5.84
CA SER A 231 -19.16 -5.77 6.44
C SER A 231 -19.52 -5.86 7.92
N GLY A 232 -19.07 -4.86 8.67
CA GLY A 232 -19.75 -4.50 9.91
C GLY A 232 -21.10 -3.84 9.66
N PRO A 233 -21.59 -3.01 10.58
CA PRO A 233 -22.97 -2.55 10.53
C PRO A 233 -23.27 -1.75 9.25
N ILE A 234 -24.38 -2.07 8.59
CA ILE A 234 -24.85 -1.35 7.40
C ILE A 234 -25.72 -0.18 7.88
N ARG A 235 -25.06 0.95 8.12
CA ARG A 235 -25.71 2.24 8.40
C ARG A 235 -25.11 3.35 7.54
N LEU A 236 -25.92 4.02 6.74
CA LEU A 236 -25.50 5.07 5.81
C LEU A 236 -24.88 6.28 6.53
N GLU A 237 -25.25 6.52 7.79
CA GLU A 237 -24.65 7.55 8.65
C GLU A 237 -23.15 7.31 8.93
N LEU A 238 -22.69 6.06 8.86
CA LEU A 238 -21.28 5.70 9.05
C LEU A 238 -20.40 6.13 7.85
N GLY A 239 -21.03 6.55 6.75
CA GLY A 239 -20.40 7.25 5.64
C GLY A 239 -20.18 6.40 4.38
N GLY A 240 -19.30 6.87 3.49
CA GLY A 240 -19.14 6.36 2.13
C GLY A 240 -18.72 4.90 2.00
N VAL A 241 -18.13 4.29 3.03
CA VAL A 241 -17.74 2.86 2.98
C VAL A 241 -18.96 1.96 2.90
N VAL A 242 -19.99 2.24 3.70
CA VAL A 242 -21.25 1.47 3.67
C VAL A 242 -21.93 1.64 2.31
N ARG A 243 -21.95 2.87 1.79
CA ARG A 243 -22.48 3.15 0.44
C ARG A 243 -21.71 2.37 -0.63
N ALA A 244 -20.38 2.34 -0.56
CA ALA A 244 -19.54 1.59 -1.50
C ALA A 244 -19.81 0.08 -1.48
N ILE A 245 -20.07 -0.50 -0.31
CA ILE A 245 -20.45 -1.92 -0.17
C ILE A 245 -21.78 -2.17 -0.87
N LEU A 246 -22.78 -1.32 -0.61
CA LEU A 246 -24.12 -1.47 -1.18
C LEU A 246 -24.10 -1.33 -2.71
N ASP A 247 -23.45 -0.27 -3.22
CA ASP A 247 -23.33 0.01 -4.65
C ASP A 247 -22.55 -1.11 -5.37
N MET A 248 -21.49 -1.63 -4.74
CA MET A 248 -20.74 -2.76 -5.30
C MET A 248 -21.58 -4.04 -5.35
N ALA A 249 -22.25 -4.39 -4.26
CA ALA A 249 -23.04 -5.61 -4.19
C ALA A 249 -24.17 -5.61 -5.25
N ILE A 250 -24.91 -4.51 -5.36
CA ILE A 250 -26.01 -4.42 -6.34
C ILE A 250 -25.49 -4.38 -7.78
N ALA A 251 -24.37 -3.70 -8.06
CA ALA A 251 -23.80 -3.66 -9.41
C ALA A 251 -23.31 -5.04 -9.86
N GLN A 252 -22.66 -5.79 -8.96
CA GLN A 252 -22.21 -7.16 -9.24
C GLN A 252 -23.39 -8.13 -9.41
N ALA A 253 -24.44 -8.00 -8.59
CA ALA A 253 -25.64 -8.81 -8.74
C ALA A 253 -26.32 -8.54 -10.09
N LYS A 254 -26.45 -7.26 -10.49
CA LYS A 254 -26.99 -6.85 -11.80
C LYS A 254 -26.15 -7.34 -12.98
N ALA A 255 -24.84 -7.54 -12.79
CA ALA A 255 -23.97 -8.18 -13.78
C ALA A 255 -24.13 -9.71 -13.86
N GLY A 256 -25.04 -10.29 -13.06
CA GLY A 256 -25.42 -11.71 -13.12
C GLY A 256 -24.66 -12.60 -12.14
N HIS A 257 -23.95 -12.05 -11.16
CA HIS A 257 -23.30 -12.83 -10.10
C HIS A 257 -24.25 -13.16 -8.94
N ASP A 258 -23.98 -14.26 -8.24
CA ASP A 258 -24.64 -14.59 -6.97
C ASP A 258 -23.90 -13.87 -5.85
N VAL A 259 -24.48 -12.77 -5.38
CA VAL A 259 -23.86 -11.88 -4.38
C VAL A 259 -24.58 -12.04 -3.05
N VAL A 260 -23.80 -12.22 -1.99
CA VAL A 260 -24.29 -12.23 -0.61
C VAL A 260 -23.56 -11.18 0.22
N VAL A 261 -24.29 -10.40 1.02
CA VAL A 261 -23.75 -9.46 1.99
C VAL A 261 -23.98 -10.02 3.39
N ALA A 262 -22.90 -10.35 4.10
CA ALA A 262 -22.93 -10.77 5.49
C ALA A 262 -22.61 -9.58 6.41
N THR A 263 -23.49 -9.30 7.36
CA THR A 263 -23.42 -8.18 8.31
C THR A 263 -24.07 -8.56 9.65
N TRP A 264 -23.83 -7.80 10.72
CA TRP A 264 -24.56 -7.93 12.00
C TRP A 264 -25.49 -6.75 12.31
N ASP A 265 -25.72 -5.87 11.33
CA ASP A 265 -26.74 -4.83 11.38
C ASP A 265 -27.19 -4.55 9.94
N THR A 266 -28.50 -4.64 9.72
CA THR A 266 -29.17 -4.54 8.41
C THR A 266 -30.02 -3.28 8.27
N ALA A 267 -29.95 -2.33 9.22
CA ALA A 267 -30.86 -1.18 9.30
C ALA A 267 -31.02 -0.39 8.00
N ASP A 268 -29.94 -0.15 7.26
CA ASP A 268 -29.97 0.57 5.98
C ASP A 268 -29.71 -0.33 4.75
N VAL A 269 -29.94 -1.64 4.88
CA VAL A 269 -30.02 -2.53 3.70
C VAL A 269 -31.29 -2.18 2.93
N PRO A 270 -31.24 -2.07 1.58
CA PRO A 270 -32.44 -1.80 0.79
C PRO A 270 -33.51 -2.89 0.96
N ASP A 271 -34.76 -2.49 1.23
CA ASP A 271 -35.89 -3.41 1.46
C ASP A 271 -36.17 -4.35 0.27
N ASP A 272 -35.77 -3.95 -0.94
CA ASP A 272 -35.96 -4.72 -2.16
C ASP A 272 -34.92 -5.85 -2.34
N TRP A 273 -33.97 -6.00 -1.40
CA TRP A 273 -32.97 -7.07 -1.35
C TRP A 273 -33.56 -8.39 -0.83
N ALA A 274 -34.57 -8.89 -1.54
CA ALA A 274 -35.24 -10.13 -1.22
C ALA A 274 -34.41 -11.36 -1.64
N PRO A 275 -34.34 -12.42 -0.81
CA PRO A 275 -33.68 -13.68 -1.18
C PRO A 275 -34.26 -14.30 -2.46
N GLY A 276 -33.38 -14.72 -3.38
CA GLY A 276 -33.77 -15.49 -4.57
C GLY A 276 -34.16 -14.68 -5.81
N LYS A 277 -34.13 -13.34 -5.75
CA LYS A 277 -34.37 -12.47 -6.91
C LYS A 277 -33.09 -12.31 -7.74
N LEU A 278 -33.13 -12.69 -9.02
CA LEU A 278 -32.00 -12.50 -9.94
C LEU A 278 -31.67 -11.01 -10.05
N GLY A 279 -30.38 -10.67 -10.06
CA GLY A 279 -29.93 -9.27 -10.17
C GLY A 279 -29.92 -8.52 -8.84
N VAL A 280 -30.20 -9.19 -7.72
CA VAL A 280 -30.30 -8.57 -6.39
C VAL A 280 -29.46 -9.33 -5.36
N PRO A 281 -28.70 -8.65 -4.49
CA PRO A 281 -27.91 -9.33 -3.45
C PRO A 281 -28.79 -9.99 -2.39
N ARG A 282 -28.32 -11.10 -1.85
CA ARG A 282 -28.89 -11.70 -0.63
C ARG A 282 -28.22 -11.10 0.60
N VAL A 283 -28.95 -10.98 1.71
CA VAL A 283 -28.38 -10.54 2.99
C VAL A 283 -28.43 -11.67 4.00
N ILE A 284 -27.32 -11.84 4.72
CA ILE A 284 -27.22 -12.76 5.84
C ILE A 284 -26.85 -11.95 7.07
N GLU A 285 -27.76 -11.91 8.03
CA GLU A 285 -27.48 -11.34 9.35
C GLU A 285 -26.75 -12.38 10.22
N ILE A 286 -25.66 -11.97 10.84
CA ILE A 286 -24.89 -12.77 11.79
C ILE A 286 -24.89 -12.12 13.18
N PRO A 287 -24.76 -12.90 14.26
CA PRO A 287 -24.54 -12.31 15.58
C PRO A 287 -23.30 -11.40 15.61
N PRO A 288 -23.36 -10.26 16.32
CA PRO A 288 -22.22 -9.34 16.37
C PRO A 288 -20.99 -9.99 17.02
N PRO A 289 -19.78 -9.68 16.53
CA PRO A 289 -18.55 -10.17 17.13
C PRO A 289 -18.33 -9.58 18.53
N THR A 290 -17.49 -10.22 19.32
CA THR A 290 -17.05 -9.63 20.59
C THR A 290 -16.22 -8.36 20.35
N LYS A 291 -15.99 -7.56 21.40
CA LYS A 291 -15.12 -6.35 21.35
C LYS A 291 -13.69 -6.63 20.86
N PHE A 292 -13.25 -7.89 20.82
CA PHE A 292 -11.93 -8.31 20.32
C PHE A 292 -12.00 -9.00 18.95
N GLY A 293 -13.14 -8.96 18.26
CA GLY A 293 -13.31 -9.56 16.93
C GLY A 293 -13.53 -11.07 16.93
N LYS A 294 -13.83 -11.69 18.09
CA LYS A 294 -14.13 -13.13 18.14
C LYS A 294 -15.57 -13.38 17.68
N LEU A 295 -15.75 -14.33 16.78
CA LEU A 295 -17.07 -14.77 16.32
C LEU A 295 -17.70 -15.72 17.36
N SER A 296 -19.01 -15.62 17.55
CA SER A 296 -19.77 -16.65 18.28
C SER A 296 -19.83 -17.94 17.45
N LYS A 297 -20.13 -19.07 18.09
CA LYS A 297 -20.25 -20.35 17.38
C LYS A 297 -21.29 -20.30 16.25
N ASN A 298 -22.44 -19.67 16.51
CA ASN A 298 -23.49 -19.47 15.52
C ASN A 298 -23.03 -18.58 14.34
N ALA A 299 -22.31 -17.48 14.63
CA ALA A 299 -21.73 -16.63 13.58
C ALA A 299 -20.69 -17.40 12.75
N GLU A 300 -19.81 -18.16 13.39
CA GLU A 300 -18.80 -18.98 12.72
C GLU A 300 -19.43 -20.07 11.84
N ASP A 301 -20.46 -20.77 12.31
CA ASP A 301 -21.15 -21.83 11.55
C ASP A 301 -21.91 -21.26 10.33
N THR A 302 -22.51 -20.08 10.49
CA THR A 302 -23.20 -19.38 9.40
C THR A 302 -22.21 -18.85 8.35
N LEU A 303 -21.12 -18.23 8.79
CA LEU A 303 -20.05 -17.76 7.90
C LEU A 303 -19.33 -18.94 7.23
N SER A 304 -19.14 -20.07 7.91
CA SER A 304 -18.48 -21.25 7.34
C SER A 304 -19.26 -21.81 6.15
N ARG A 305 -20.59 -21.93 6.30
CA ARG A 305 -21.48 -22.36 5.20
C ARG A 305 -21.44 -21.37 4.04
N THR A 306 -21.49 -20.08 4.35
CA THR A 306 -21.48 -19.02 3.33
C THR A 306 -20.15 -19.01 2.56
N ILE A 307 -19.02 -18.89 3.26
CA ILE A 307 -17.67 -18.82 2.69
C ILE A 307 -17.32 -20.08 1.91
N GLY A 308 -17.67 -21.27 2.43
CA GLY A 308 -17.40 -22.54 1.76
C GLY A 308 -18.14 -22.70 0.42
N SER A 309 -19.28 -22.03 0.27
CA SER A 309 -20.08 -22.04 -0.95
C SER A 309 -19.68 -20.98 -1.98
N CYS A 310 -18.82 -20.02 -1.63
CA CYS A 310 -18.43 -18.89 -2.47
C CYS A 310 -17.11 -19.14 -3.21
N ASP A 311 -16.92 -18.43 -4.32
CA ASP A 311 -15.68 -18.42 -5.09
C ASP A 311 -14.67 -17.42 -4.51
N VAL A 312 -15.16 -16.31 -3.96
CA VAL A 312 -14.34 -15.26 -3.34
C VAL A 312 -15.07 -14.57 -2.20
N VAL A 313 -14.32 -14.16 -1.17
CA VAL A 313 -14.80 -13.30 -0.09
C VAL A 313 -14.19 -11.90 -0.24
N HIS A 314 -14.99 -10.85 -0.23
CA HIS A 314 -14.53 -9.47 -0.24
C HIS A 314 -14.84 -8.80 1.10
N MET A 315 -13.78 -8.54 1.85
CA MET A 315 -13.82 -7.95 3.18
C MET A 315 -13.58 -6.45 3.11
N HIS A 316 -14.14 -5.71 4.06
CA HIS A 316 -14.08 -4.26 4.07
C HIS A 316 -13.44 -3.74 5.35
N THR A 317 -12.55 -2.76 5.16
CA THR A 317 -11.77 -2.05 6.19
C THR A 317 -10.71 -2.91 6.89
N PRO A 318 -9.52 -2.37 7.16
CA PRO A 318 -8.47 -3.13 7.87
C PRO A 318 -8.72 -3.17 9.39
N TRP A 319 -9.53 -2.24 9.91
CA TRP A 319 -9.71 -2.01 11.35
C TRP A 319 -10.87 -2.79 11.98
N GLU A 320 -11.69 -3.46 11.17
CA GLU A 320 -12.69 -4.36 11.68
C GLU A 320 -12.01 -5.62 12.23
N LEU A 321 -12.05 -5.80 13.56
CA LEU A 321 -11.28 -6.85 14.26
C LEU A 321 -11.75 -8.25 13.87
N SER A 322 -13.04 -8.41 13.55
CA SER A 322 -13.60 -9.68 13.10
C SER A 322 -13.02 -10.16 11.77
N ASN A 323 -12.42 -9.26 10.97
CA ASN A 323 -11.76 -9.62 9.73
C ASN A 323 -10.61 -10.62 9.93
N ALA A 324 -9.89 -10.54 11.06
CA ALA A 324 -8.84 -11.52 11.35
C ALA A 324 -9.40 -12.94 11.58
N SER A 325 -10.58 -13.06 12.20
CA SER A 325 -11.26 -14.35 12.42
C SER A 325 -11.79 -14.92 11.10
N ILE A 326 -12.31 -14.06 10.23
CA ILE A 326 -12.87 -14.46 8.93
C ILE A 326 -11.78 -14.85 7.96
N ALA A 327 -10.64 -14.16 7.92
CA ALA A 327 -9.50 -14.56 7.10
C ALA A 327 -8.96 -15.94 7.50
N LYS A 328 -8.94 -16.28 8.80
CA LYS A 328 -8.62 -17.63 9.26
C LYS A 328 -9.62 -18.67 8.76
N LEU A 329 -10.91 -18.33 8.75
CA LEU A 329 -11.95 -19.21 8.23
C LEU A 329 -11.87 -19.39 6.71
N CYS A 330 -11.60 -18.32 5.96
CA CYS A 330 -11.31 -18.36 4.53
C CYS A 330 -10.15 -19.31 4.24
N LYS A 331 -9.03 -19.16 4.97
CA LYS A 331 -7.88 -20.05 4.87
C LYS A 331 -8.21 -21.51 5.19
N LYS A 332 -9.03 -21.76 6.23
CA LYS A 332 -9.47 -23.12 6.60
C LYS A 332 -10.32 -23.78 5.51
N LEU A 333 -11.12 -23.00 4.79
CA LEU A 333 -12.06 -23.47 3.77
C LEU A 333 -11.50 -23.41 2.35
N GLY A 334 -10.24 -22.96 2.18
CA GLY A 334 -9.60 -22.80 0.88
C GLY A 334 -10.12 -21.64 0.04
N THR A 335 -11.09 -20.85 0.54
CA THR A 335 -11.70 -19.74 -0.20
C THR A 335 -10.78 -18.50 -0.14
N PRO A 336 -10.37 -17.92 -1.28
CA PRO A 336 -9.55 -16.71 -1.30
C PRO A 336 -10.34 -15.50 -0.82
N TYR A 337 -9.64 -14.53 -0.22
CA TYR A 337 -10.25 -13.26 0.18
C TYR A 337 -9.50 -12.05 -0.34
N ILE A 338 -10.27 -11.00 -0.62
CA ILE A 338 -9.82 -9.67 -0.97
C ILE A 338 -10.20 -8.74 0.18
N ILE A 339 -9.42 -7.70 0.44
CA ILE A 339 -9.73 -6.71 1.47
C ILE A 339 -9.59 -5.28 0.94
N SER A 340 -10.70 -4.53 0.97
CA SER A 340 -10.70 -3.10 0.67
C SER A 340 -10.26 -2.28 1.88
N ILE A 341 -9.35 -1.31 1.70
CA ILE A 341 -8.83 -0.52 2.83
C ILE A 341 -9.47 0.87 2.99
N HIS A 342 -10.13 1.43 1.97
CA HIS A 342 -11.00 2.63 2.04
C HIS A 342 -10.35 3.87 2.71
N GLY A 343 -9.10 4.18 2.35
CA GLY A 343 -8.29 5.29 2.87
C GLY A 343 -7.83 5.08 4.30
N MET A 344 -8.16 3.95 4.92
CA MET A 344 -7.95 3.79 6.35
C MET A 344 -6.48 3.52 6.73
N LEU A 345 -5.62 3.30 5.73
CA LEU A 345 -4.16 3.17 5.86
C LEU A 345 -3.38 4.37 5.29
N ASP A 346 -4.05 5.50 5.06
CA ASP A 346 -3.38 6.74 4.64
C ASP A 346 -2.60 7.41 5.78
N ASP A 347 -1.79 8.42 5.43
CA ASP A 347 -0.91 9.13 6.36
C ASP A 347 -1.69 9.80 7.50
N TRP A 348 -2.80 10.46 7.17
CA TRP A 348 -3.64 11.17 8.15
C TRP A 348 -4.30 10.19 9.12
N SER A 349 -4.94 9.13 8.63
CA SER A 349 -5.55 8.07 9.42
C SER A 349 -4.51 7.42 10.31
N MET A 350 -3.32 7.09 9.78
CA MET A 350 -2.29 6.40 10.56
C MET A 350 -1.60 7.29 11.60
N ALA A 351 -1.68 8.62 11.46
CA ALA A 351 -1.31 9.56 12.51
C ALA A 351 -2.30 9.54 13.69
N GLN A 352 -3.59 9.27 13.44
CA GLN A 352 -4.62 9.20 14.49
C GLN A 352 -4.51 7.92 15.32
N ARG A 353 -4.47 8.07 16.65
CA ARG A 353 -4.34 6.94 17.61
C ARG A 353 -3.18 5.99 17.24
N LYS A 354 -2.06 6.59 16.81
CA LYS A 354 -0.88 5.92 16.21
C LYS A 354 -0.46 4.66 16.93
N LEU A 355 -0.27 4.72 18.26
CA LEU A 355 0.20 3.57 19.05
C LEU A 355 -0.79 2.39 18.98
N LYS A 356 -2.09 2.63 19.17
CA LYS A 356 -3.13 1.59 19.09
C LYS A 356 -3.16 0.93 17.71
N LYS A 357 -3.07 1.72 16.64
CA LYS A 357 -3.04 1.22 15.26
C LYS A 357 -1.76 0.45 14.96
N GLN A 358 -0.61 0.90 15.44
CA GLN A 358 0.67 0.21 15.27
C GLN A 358 0.68 -1.16 15.95
N ILE A 359 0.13 -1.26 17.17
CA ILE A 359 0.01 -2.52 17.89
C ILE A 359 -0.90 -3.48 17.11
N TYR A 360 -2.11 -3.06 16.74
CA TYR A 360 -3.03 -3.93 16.01
C TYR A 360 -2.52 -4.31 14.61
N LEU A 361 -1.84 -3.39 13.91
CA LEU A 361 -1.18 -3.68 12.65
C LEU A 361 -0.09 -4.74 12.81
N ALA A 362 0.74 -4.64 13.85
CA ALA A 362 1.80 -5.61 14.12
C ALA A 362 1.26 -7.00 14.50
N LEU A 363 0.15 -7.07 15.25
CA LEU A 363 -0.40 -8.31 15.79
C LEU A 363 -1.37 -9.03 14.85
N SER A 364 -2.12 -8.30 14.01
CA SER A 364 -3.23 -8.90 13.25
C SER A 364 -3.41 -8.29 11.86
N ALA A 365 -3.57 -6.98 11.75
CA ALA A 365 -3.94 -6.38 10.46
C ALA A 365 -2.87 -6.58 9.37
N ARG A 366 -1.57 -6.62 9.69
CA ARG A 366 -0.54 -6.94 8.68
C ARG A 366 -0.69 -8.37 8.16
N ILE A 367 -0.91 -9.35 9.04
CA ILE A 367 -1.07 -10.76 8.66
C ILE A 367 -2.33 -10.91 7.78
N LEU A 368 -3.41 -10.22 8.15
CA LEU A 368 -4.64 -10.15 7.35
C LEU A 368 -4.37 -9.56 5.95
N LEU A 369 -3.65 -8.45 5.86
CA LEU A 369 -3.39 -7.79 4.58
C LEU A 369 -2.39 -8.57 3.71
N GLU A 370 -1.32 -9.13 4.30
CA GLU A 370 -0.28 -9.84 3.56
C GLU A 370 -0.71 -11.23 3.08
N ASN A 371 -1.70 -11.86 3.72
CA ASN A 371 -2.28 -13.13 3.28
C ASN A 371 -3.52 -12.97 2.39
N ALA A 372 -4.01 -11.74 2.19
CA ALA A 372 -5.09 -11.50 1.24
C ALA A 372 -4.63 -11.85 -0.17
N PHE A 373 -5.53 -12.39 -0.99
CA PHE A 373 -5.27 -12.54 -2.43
C PHE A 373 -4.97 -11.18 -3.06
N ALA A 374 -5.73 -10.17 -2.65
CA ALA A 374 -5.45 -8.77 -2.96
C ALA A 374 -5.92 -7.84 -1.83
N VAL A 375 -5.13 -6.80 -1.59
CA VAL A 375 -5.48 -5.60 -0.86
C VAL A 375 -5.97 -4.58 -1.89
N HIS A 376 -7.27 -4.35 -1.88
CA HIS A 376 -7.94 -3.49 -2.83
C HIS A 376 -7.88 -2.02 -2.38
N CYS A 377 -7.33 -1.19 -3.26
CA CYS A 377 -7.25 0.26 -3.15
C CYS A 377 -8.13 0.88 -4.25
N THR A 378 -8.75 2.01 -3.95
CA THR A 378 -9.67 2.73 -4.84
C THR A 378 -8.95 3.63 -5.83
N ALA A 379 -7.72 4.04 -5.50
CA ALA A 379 -6.88 4.89 -6.33
C ALA A 379 -5.39 4.54 -6.18
N GLN A 380 -4.57 5.00 -7.14
CA GLN A 380 -3.12 4.76 -7.11
C GLN A 380 -2.44 5.48 -5.93
N ALA A 381 -2.93 6.67 -5.54
CA ALA A 381 -2.41 7.38 -4.37
C ALA A 381 -2.61 6.57 -3.08
N GLU A 382 -3.77 5.93 -2.92
CA GLU A 382 -4.06 5.05 -1.79
C GLU A 382 -3.11 3.86 -1.73
N LEU A 383 -2.84 3.22 -2.87
CA LEU A 383 -1.87 2.12 -2.93
C LEU A 383 -0.47 2.60 -2.54
N ASN A 384 -0.02 3.73 -3.09
CA ASN A 384 1.32 4.26 -2.84
C ASN A 384 1.57 4.54 -1.34
N GLN A 385 0.61 5.15 -0.65
CA GLN A 385 0.74 5.46 0.78
C GLN A 385 0.55 4.23 1.68
N SER A 386 -0.34 3.32 1.30
CA SER A 386 -0.73 2.20 2.16
C SER A 386 0.21 0.99 2.08
N LYS A 387 0.87 0.77 0.93
CA LYS A 387 1.71 -0.42 0.66
C LYS A 387 2.77 -0.66 1.73
N ARG A 388 3.33 0.40 2.31
CA ARG A 388 4.34 0.32 3.39
C ARG A 388 3.86 -0.43 4.63
N TYR A 389 2.55 -0.56 4.84
CA TYR A 389 1.97 -1.27 5.97
C TYR A 389 1.83 -2.79 5.74
N TYR A 390 1.80 -3.22 4.48
CA TYR A 390 1.71 -4.62 4.03
C TYR A 390 2.72 -4.89 2.89
N PRO A 391 4.04 -4.74 3.14
CA PRO A 391 5.04 -4.79 2.07
C PRO A 391 5.07 -6.09 1.28
N LYS A 392 4.62 -7.21 1.87
CA LYS A 392 4.50 -8.51 1.18
C LYS A 392 3.14 -8.77 0.56
N GLY A 393 2.10 -8.02 0.93
CA GLY A 393 0.74 -8.22 0.43
C GLY A 393 0.63 -7.76 -1.02
N ASN A 394 -0.30 -8.32 -1.77
CA ASN A 394 -0.57 -7.89 -3.13
C ASN A 394 -1.51 -6.67 -3.12
N GLY A 395 -1.12 -5.55 -3.72
CA GLY A 395 -1.95 -4.34 -3.75
C GLY A 395 -2.49 -4.11 -5.15
N VAL A 396 -3.81 -3.88 -5.28
CA VAL A 396 -4.50 -3.74 -6.57
C VAL A 396 -5.37 -2.49 -6.55
N VAL A 397 -5.40 -1.76 -7.66
CA VAL A 397 -6.22 -0.54 -7.82
C VAL A 397 -7.45 -0.81 -8.68
N VAL A 398 -8.64 -0.66 -8.10
CA VAL A 398 -9.91 -0.66 -8.81
C VAL A 398 -10.77 0.48 -8.23
N PRO A 399 -11.31 1.41 -9.02
CA PRO A 399 -12.15 2.47 -8.50
C PRO A 399 -13.41 1.89 -7.87
N LEU A 400 -14.02 2.63 -6.93
CA LEU A 400 -15.28 2.20 -6.35
C LEU A 400 -16.38 2.19 -7.40
N LEU A 401 -17.31 1.26 -7.23
CA LEU A 401 -18.55 1.27 -7.99
C LEU A 401 -19.42 2.42 -7.50
N PHE A 402 -19.86 3.23 -8.46
CA PHE A 402 -20.71 4.39 -8.25
C PHE A 402 -22.03 4.18 -8.98
N ASP A 403 -23.15 4.20 -8.25
CA ASP A 403 -24.45 4.12 -8.90
C ASP A 403 -24.77 5.42 -9.64
N ILE A 404 -24.59 5.41 -10.97
CA ILE A 404 -24.88 6.54 -11.84
C ILE A 404 -26.38 6.77 -12.07
N LYS A 405 -27.24 5.81 -11.71
CA LYS A 405 -28.68 5.88 -12.04
C LYS A 405 -29.39 7.14 -11.53
N PRO A 406 -29.15 7.62 -10.29
CA PRO A 406 -29.76 8.85 -9.79
C PRO A 406 -29.38 10.11 -10.59
N TYR A 407 -28.32 10.04 -11.40
CA TYR A 407 -27.73 11.16 -12.14
C TYR A 407 -28.03 11.11 -13.65
N LEU A 408 -28.74 10.07 -14.12
CA LEU A 408 -29.18 9.97 -15.51
C LEU A 408 -30.23 11.03 -15.87
N SER A 409 -31.17 11.27 -14.96
CA SER A 409 -32.22 12.27 -15.11
C SER A 409 -32.17 13.23 -13.93
N LEU A 410 -31.62 14.42 -14.18
CA LEU A 410 -31.41 15.40 -13.13
C LEU A 410 -32.69 16.22 -12.85
N PRO A 411 -33.05 16.49 -11.58
CA PRO A 411 -34.31 17.17 -11.22
C PRO A 411 -34.33 18.68 -11.51
N GLY A 412 -33.19 19.26 -11.89
CA GLY A 412 -32.98 20.70 -11.99
C GLY A 412 -32.75 21.37 -10.63
N LYS A 413 -32.44 22.67 -10.64
CA LYS A 413 -32.10 23.45 -9.44
C LYS A 413 -33.29 23.94 -8.61
N LYS A 414 -34.51 23.95 -9.18
CA LYS A 414 -35.69 24.59 -8.57
C LYS A 414 -36.06 24.00 -7.20
N LEU A 415 -35.96 22.68 -7.06
CA LEU A 415 -36.31 21.99 -5.81
C LEU A 415 -35.43 22.47 -4.65
N ALA A 416 -34.10 22.48 -4.83
CA ALA A 416 -33.18 22.97 -3.82
C ALA A 416 -33.31 24.48 -3.58
N GLN A 417 -33.56 25.27 -4.63
CA GLN A 417 -33.77 26.71 -4.49
C GLN A 417 -34.96 27.04 -3.57
N GLN A 418 -36.04 26.28 -3.66
CA GLN A 418 -37.22 26.44 -2.82
C GLN A 418 -36.99 25.85 -1.42
N ALA A 419 -36.44 24.64 -1.33
CA ALA A 419 -36.25 23.95 -0.05
C ALA A 419 -35.27 24.66 0.88
N PHE A 420 -34.25 25.32 0.32
CA PHE A 420 -33.18 25.96 1.08
C PHE A 420 -33.11 27.47 0.87
N ASP A 421 -34.16 28.10 0.31
CA ASP A 421 -34.23 29.54 0.09
C ASP A 421 -32.96 30.09 -0.58
N ILE A 422 -32.58 29.54 -1.73
CA ILE A 422 -31.36 29.90 -2.45
C ILE A 422 -31.67 31.07 -3.38
N ASP A 423 -31.01 32.21 -3.16
CA ASP A 423 -31.14 33.37 -4.05
C ASP A 423 -30.58 33.02 -5.43
N SER A 424 -31.43 33.07 -6.46
CA SER A 424 -31.06 32.71 -7.82
C SER A 424 -30.18 33.74 -8.52
N ASN A 425 -30.04 34.94 -7.94
CA ASN A 425 -29.25 36.04 -8.50
C ASN A 425 -27.81 36.06 -7.97
N LYS A 426 -27.47 35.20 -6.99
CA LYS A 426 -26.15 35.15 -6.37
C LYS A 426 -25.47 33.82 -6.69
N PRO A 427 -24.16 33.82 -6.97
CA PRO A 427 -23.43 32.59 -7.15
C PRO A 427 -23.45 31.72 -5.89
N VAL A 428 -23.45 30.40 -6.08
CA VAL A 428 -23.58 29.42 -5.01
C VAL A 428 -22.33 28.54 -4.94
N VAL A 429 -21.66 28.58 -3.79
CA VAL A 429 -20.57 27.67 -3.42
C VAL A 429 -21.12 26.62 -2.47
N LEU A 430 -21.08 25.36 -2.88
CA LEU A 430 -21.59 24.24 -2.10
C LEU A 430 -20.47 23.45 -1.45
N PHE A 431 -20.60 23.19 -0.16
CA PHE A 431 -19.93 22.11 0.53
C PHE A 431 -20.96 21.03 0.88
N LEU A 432 -20.65 19.77 0.60
CA LEU A 432 -21.48 18.64 1.02
C LEU A 432 -20.62 17.50 1.54
N SER A 433 -20.71 17.22 2.84
CA SER A 433 -20.07 16.10 3.53
C SER A 433 -20.50 16.11 4.99
N ARG A 434 -20.24 15.04 5.74
CA ARG A 434 -20.28 15.08 7.22
C ARG A 434 -19.50 16.28 7.75
N VAL A 435 -20.08 16.96 8.75
CA VAL A 435 -19.49 18.13 9.41
C VAL A 435 -18.41 17.66 10.37
N HIS A 436 -17.15 17.72 9.92
CA HIS A 436 -16.02 17.21 10.68
C HIS A 436 -14.76 18.00 10.36
N VAL A 437 -13.89 18.22 11.35
CA VAL A 437 -12.66 19.03 11.25
C VAL A 437 -11.82 18.72 10.01
N LYS A 438 -11.63 17.42 9.71
CA LYS A 438 -10.88 16.93 8.54
C LYS A 438 -11.45 17.34 7.17
N LYS A 439 -12.69 17.81 7.11
CA LYS A 439 -13.33 18.28 5.89
C LYS A 439 -13.09 19.76 5.61
N GLY A 440 -12.48 20.47 6.56
CA GLY A 440 -11.97 21.82 6.36
C GLY A 440 -13.03 22.91 6.21
N ILE A 441 -14.23 22.72 6.76
CA ILE A 441 -15.33 23.69 6.63
C ILE A 441 -14.91 25.09 7.14
N HIS A 442 -14.14 25.14 8.22
CA HIS A 442 -13.54 26.37 8.75
C HIS A 442 -12.71 27.14 7.71
N ILE A 443 -11.95 26.44 6.85
CA ILE A 443 -11.17 27.05 5.76
C ILE A 443 -12.10 27.69 4.72
N LEU A 444 -13.23 27.04 4.44
CA LEU A 444 -14.21 27.56 3.48
C LEU A 444 -14.96 28.79 4.05
N ILE A 445 -15.24 28.82 5.35
CA ILE A 445 -15.80 29.99 6.05
C ILE A 445 -14.81 31.15 6.00
N ASP A 446 -13.53 30.90 6.27
CA ASP A 446 -12.48 31.92 6.17
C ASP A 446 -12.33 32.42 4.71
N ALA A 447 -12.44 31.54 3.72
CA ALA A 447 -12.46 31.92 2.31
C ALA A 447 -13.66 32.80 1.96
N ALA A 448 -14.84 32.50 2.51
CA ALA A 448 -16.04 33.32 2.35
C ALA A 448 -15.85 34.73 2.92
N LYS A 449 -15.15 34.86 4.07
CA LYS A 449 -14.78 36.17 4.62
C LYS A 449 -13.88 36.96 3.67
N LEU A 450 -12.84 36.33 3.13
CA LEU A 450 -11.91 36.98 2.20
C LEU A 450 -12.60 37.46 0.92
N LEU A 451 -13.55 36.68 0.40
CA LEU A 451 -14.37 37.06 -0.75
C LEU A 451 -15.30 38.24 -0.44
N LYS A 452 -15.99 38.20 0.70
CA LYS A 452 -16.85 39.28 1.17
C LYS A 452 -16.07 40.59 1.31
N ASP A 453 -14.87 40.55 1.88
CA ASP A 453 -14.00 41.73 2.01
C ASP A 453 -13.53 42.29 0.67
N LYS A 454 -13.44 41.44 -0.36
CA LYS A 454 -13.16 41.83 -1.75
C LYS A 454 -14.42 42.25 -2.51
N GLY A 455 -15.59 42.33 -1.86
CA GLY A 455 -16.85 42.77 -2.46
C GLY A 455 -17.57 41.72 -3.30
N VAL A 456 -17.23 40.43 -3.15
CA VAL A 456 -17.91 39.33 -3.86
C VAL A 456 -19.14 38.89 -3.07
N ASP A 457 -20.34 39.05 -3.65
CA ASP A 457 -21.61 38.63 -3.06
C ASP A 457 -21.98 37.21 -3.52
N ALA A 458 -21.57 36.20 -2.74
CA ALA A 458 -21.83 34.79 -3.00
C ALA A 458 -22.45 34.08 -1.78
N GLN A 459 -23.22 33.03 -2.04
CA GLN A 459 -23.84 32.17 -1.04
C GLN A 459 -23.00 30.91 -0.82
N PHE A 460 -22.65 30.64 0.43
CA PHE A 460 -21.94 29.44 0.85
C PHE A 460 -22.91 28.51 1.58
N LEU A 461 -23.22 27.37 0.96
CA LEU A 461 -24.15 26.38 1.50
C LEU A 461 -23.36 25.19 2.02
N ILE A 462 -23.46 24.93 3.33
CA ILE A 462 -22.78 23.82 3.99
C ILE A 462 -23.82 22.75 4.34
N ALA A 463 -23.87 21.68 3.55
CA ALA A 463 -24.79 20.58 3.73
C ALA A 463 -24.11 19.37 4.40
N GLY A 464 -24.77 18.83 5.41
CA GLY A 464 -24.34 17.69 6.23
C GLY A 464 -24.55 17.96 7.72
N THR A 465 -24.41 16.90 8.51
CA THR A 465 -24.37 16.99 9.98
C THR A 465 -23.12 16.29 10.52
N GLY A 466 -22.81 16.53 11.78
CA GLY A 466 -21.64 15.98 12.44
C GLY A 466 -21.72 16.08 13.95
N ASP A 467 -20.58 16.39 14.55
CA ASP A 467 -20.45 16.54 15.99
C ASP A 467 -21.00 17.91 16.43
N ASP A 468 -21.90 17.91 17.41
CA ASP A 468 -22.62 19.11 17.88
C ASP A 468 -21.66 20.22 18.33
N ASP A 469 -20.56 19.87 19.00
CA ASP A 469 -19.57 20.85 19.47
C ASP A 469 -18.86 21.52 18.28
N TYR A 470 -18.52 20.74 17.26
CA TYR A 470 -17.91 21.29 16.05
C TYR A 470 -18.89 22.15 15.24
N GLU A 471 -20.16 21.75 15.13
CA GLU A 471 -21.18 22.58 14.49
C GLU A 471 -21.37 23.93 15.20
N GLN A 472 -21.40 23.95 16.53
CA GLN A 472 -21.46 25.18 17.32
C GLN A 472 -20.22 26.07 17.11
N GLN A 473 -19.03 25.48 16.99
CA GLN A 473 -17.81 26.21 16.67
C GLN A 473 -17.90 26.91 15.31
N LEU A 474 -18.43 26.21 14.29
CA LEU A 474 -18.61 26.78 12.94
C LEU A 474 -19.66 27.91 12.95
N GLN A 475 -20.78 27.74 13.66
CA GLN A 475 -21.78 28.79 13.83
C GLN A 475 -21.19 30.03 14.51
N THR A 476 -20.39 29.83 15.55
CA THR A 476 -19.68 30.92 16.24
C THR A 476 -18.73 31.64 15.28
N GLN A 477 -17.95 30.91 14.49
CA GLN A 477 -17.05 31.48 13.48
C GLN A 477 -17.82 32.32 12.45
N ILE A 478 -18.93 31.80 11.91
CA ILE A 478 -19.79 32.53 10.95
C ILE A 478 -20.28 33.85 11.55
N LYS A 479 -20.75 33.81 12.80
CA LYS A 479 -21.23 35.01 13.50
C LYS A 479 -20.11 36.01 13.77
N THR A 480 -18.98 35.56 14.30
CA THR A 480 -17.82 36.42 14.60
C THR A 480 -17.28 37.11 13.34
N LEU A 481 -17.30 36.43 12.20
CA LEU A 481 -16.87 36.99 10.92
C LEU A 481 -17.95 37.81 10.20
N GLY A 482 -19.16 37.92 10.78
CA GLY A 482 -20.28 38.65 10.19
C GLY A 482 -20.78 38.04 8.89
N LEU A 483 -20.78 36.72 8.78
CA LEU A 483 -21.11 35.95 7.58
C LEU A 483 -22.52 35.33 7.59
N GLU A 484 -23.36 35.65 8.57
CA GLU A 484 -24.70 35.06 8.75
C GLU A 484 -25.61 35.21 7.52
N SER A 485 -25.42 36.28 6.74
CA SER A 485 -26.16 36.53 5.49
C SER A 485 -25.63 35.77 4.27
N SER A 486 -24.43 35.18 4.36
CA SER A 486 -23.68 34.64 3.22
C SER A 486 -23.34 33.16 3.40
N VAL A 487 -23.22 32.66 4.64
CA VAL A 487 -22.88 31.26 4.93
C VAL A 487 -24.02 30.61 5.72
N ARG A 488 -24.53 29.47 5.24
CA ARG A 488 -25.64 28.75 5.86
C ARG A 488 -25.30 27.28 6.09
N LEU A 489 -25.52 26.80 7.30
CA LEU A 489 -25.50 25.37 7.64
C LEU A 489 -26.91 24.80 7.37
N LEU A 490 -27.01 23.88 6.41
CA LEU A 490 -28.31 23.33 5.95
C LEU A 490 -28.74 22.06 6.71
N GLY A 491 -27.85 21.48 7.51
CA GLY A 491 -28.09 20.17 8.12
C GLY A 491 -28.05 19.04 7.08
N MET A 492 -28.68 17.91 7.42
CA MET A 492 -28.63 16.69 6.60
C MET A 492 -29.50 16.84 5.34
N VAL A 493 -28.89 16.68 4.16
CA VAL A 493 -29.58 16.72 2.86
C VAL A 493 -29.46 15.36 2.15
N ARG A 494 -30.57 14.80 1.66
CA ARG A 494 -30.63 13.46 1.07
C ARG A 494 -31.47 13.42 -0.22
N GLY A 495 -31.46 12.28 -0.89
CA GLY A 495 -32.35 11.99 -2.02
C GLY A 495 -32.28 13.01 -3.17
N THR A 496 -33.44 13.30 -3.77
CA THR A 496 -33.57 14.21 -4.91
C THR A 496 -33.19 15.66 -4.57
N GLU A 497 -33.42 16.10 -3.33
CA GLU A 497 -32.99 17.43 -2.86
C GLU A 497 -31.48 17.57 -2.91
N LYS A 498 -30.73 16.51 -2.54
CA LYS A 498 -29.27 16.48 -2.65
C LYS A 498 -28.80 16.66 -4.10
N VAL A 499 -29.42 15.94 -5.04
CA VAL A 499 -29.07 16.04 -6.47
C VAL A 499 -29.40 17.43 -7.01
N SER A 500 -30.56 17.97 -6.64
CA SER A 500 -30.97 19.33 -6.99
C SER A 500 -30.03 20.39 -6.40
N LEU A 501 -29.50 20.15 -5.19
CA LEU A 501 -28.58 21.06 -4.53
C LEU A 501 -27.23 21.14 -5.23
N TYR A 502 -26.69 20.02 -5.73
CA TYR A 502 -25.51 20.07 -6.60
C TYR A 502 -25.76 20.92 -7.84
N GLN A 503 -26.92 20.76 -8.51
CA GLN A 503 -27.28 21.55 -9.69
C GLN A 503 -27.57 23.03 -9.40
N ALA A 504 -27.91 23.38 -8.17
CA ALA A 504 -28.07 24.76 -7.75
C ALA A 504 -26.72 25.44 -7.46
N ALA A 505 -25.65 24.67 -7.29
CA ALA A 505 -24.32 25.18 -7.04
C ALA A 505 -23.58 25.54 -8.33
N ASP A 506 -22.90 26.67 -8.34
CA ASP A 506 -21.95 27.05 -9.39
C ASP A 506 -20.61 26.30 -9.23
N VAL A 507 -20.21 26.08 -7.98
CA VAL A 507 -18.95 25.42 -7.63
C VAL A 507 -19.16 24.55 -6.40
N PHE A 508 -18.66 23.31 -6.45
CA PHE A 508 -18.52 22.45 -5.28
C PHE A 508 -17.13 22.62 -4.65
N ALA A 509 -17.03 22.90 -3.36
CA ALA A 509 -15.75 23.11 -2.68
C ALA A 509 -15.58 22.14 -1.49
N LEU A 510 -14.49 21.36 -1.53
CA LEU A 510 -14.14 20.40 -0.47
C LEU A 510 -12.67 20.58 -0.04
N PRO A 511 -12.38 21.48 0.92
CA PRO A 511 -11.04 21.71 1.46
C PRO A 511 -10.64 20.62 2.46
N THR A 512 -10.67 19.36 2.06
CA THR A 512 -10.43 18.22 2.98
C THR A 512 -8.94 17.96 3.21
N SER A 513 -8.58 17.50 4.41
CA SER A 513 -7.25 16.96 4.75
C SER A 513 -7.17 15.44 4.59
N GLN A 514 -8.29 14.78 4.28
CA GLN A 514 -8.36 13.34 4.07
C GLN A 514 -9.68 12.96 3.39
N GLU A 515 -9.56 12.43 2.18
CA GLU A 515 -10.64 11.77 1.48
C GLU A 515 -10.07 10.63 0.63
N ASN A 516 -10.75 9.49 0.61
CA ASN A 516 -10.32 8.39 -0.23
C ASN A 516 -10.87 8.62 -1.65
N PHE A 517 -11.99 7.99 -1.98
CA PHE A 517 -12.63 8.15 -3.28
C PHE A 517 -13.46 9.44 -3.40
N GLY A 518 -14.04 9.92 -2.30
CA GLY A 518 -14.80 11.17 -2.30
C GLY A 518 -16.06 11.13 -3.16
N PHE A 519 -17.02 10.24 -2.84
CA PHE A 519 -18.30 10.15 -3.54
C PHE A 519 -18.95 11.50 -3.81
N VAL A 520 -18.95 12.42 -2.84
CA VAL A 520 -19.54 13.75 -3.00
C VAL A 520 -18.92 14.59 -4.14
N LEU A 521 -17.64 14.38 -4.44
CA LEU A 521 -16.98 14.99 -5.61
C LEU A 521 -17.56 14.39 -6.90
N VAL A 522 -17.59 13.05 -6.97
CA VAL A 522 -18.15 12.32 -8.13
C VAL A 522 -19.63 12.66 -8.35
N GLU A 523 -20.41 12.79 -7.28
CA GLU A 523 -21.83 13.18 -7.33
C GLU A 523 -22.00 14.61 -7.86
N ALA A 524 -21.15 15.56 -7.43
CA ALA A 524 -21.15 16.92 -7.95
C ALA A 524 -20.83 16.94 -9.46
N LEU A 525 -19.79 16.21 -9.86
CA LEU A 525 -19.41 16.08 -11.27
C LEU A 525 -20.51 15.42 -12.12
N ALA A 526 -21.17 14.38 -11.59
CA ALA A 526 -22.31 13.73 -12.24
C ALA A 526 -23.51 14.68 -12.46
N CYS A 527 -23.61 15.73 -11.64
CA CYS A 527 -24.60 16.81 -11.77
C CYS A 527 -24.15 17.95 -12.67
N SER A 528 -22.97 17.85 -13.32
CA SER A 528 -22.30 18.90 -14.08
C SER A 528 -21.81 20.09 -13.24
N THR A 529 -21.55 19.87 -11.96
CA THR A 529 -21.05 20.91 -11.04
C THR A 529 -19.54 20.75 -10.90
N PRO A 530 -18.72 21.71 -11.37
CA PRO A 530 -17.26 21.61 -11.24
C PRO A 530 -16.83 21.73 -9.77
N ALA A 531 -15.66 21.15 -9.46
CA ALA A 531 -15.21 21.02 -8.07
C ALA A 531 -13.83 21.65 -7.79
N ILE A 532 -13.65 22.17 -6.58
CA ILE A 532 -12.37 22.59 -6.00
C ILE A 532 -12.07 21.68 -4.82
N THR A 533 -10.90 21.03 -4.83
CA THR A 533 -10.46 20.19 -3.71
C THR A 533 -8.94 20.18 -3.57
N THR A 534 -8.40 19.26 -2.77
CA THR A 534 -6.99 19.24 -2.38
C THR A 534 -6.30 17.95 -2.85
N LYS A 535 -4.97 17.91 -2.76
CA LYS A 535 -4.18 16.68 -2.98
C LYS A 535 -4.40 15.60 -1.92
N PHE A 536 -5.21 15.86 -0.89
CA PHE A 536 -5.55 14.90 0.15
C PHE A 536 -6.78 14.04 -0.19
N VAL A 537 -7.29 14.16 -1.42
CA VAL A 537 -8.25 13.22 -2.02
C VAL A 537 -7.46 12.17 -2.80
N ASP A 538 -7.64 10.88 -2.54
CA ASP A 538 -6.82 9.84 -3.19
C ASP A 538 -6.99 9.80 -4.73
N ILE A 539 -8.15 10.22 -5.26
CA ILE A 539 -8.41 10.34 -6.71
C ILE A 539 -8.06 11.72 -7.31
N TRP A 540 -7.28 12.56 -6.60
CA TRP A 540 -6.93 13.89 -7.11
C TRP A 540 -6.28 13.90 -8.50
N PRO A 541 -5.43 12.92 -8.91
CA PRO A 541 -4.86 12.91 -10.26
C PRO A 541 -5.95 12.75 -11.31
N GLU A 542 -6.88 11.82 -11.12
CA GLU A 542 -7.96 11.54 -12.06
C GLU A 542 -8.92 12.73 -12.19
N LEU A 543 -9.21 13.42 -11.07
CA LEU A 543 -10.01 14.64 -11.06
C LEU A 543 -9.33 15.83 -11.78
N GLN A 544 -8.00 15.89 -11.73
CA GLN A 544 -7.23 16.92 -12.43
C GLN A 544 -7.12 16.61 -13.92
N GLU A 545 -6.82 15.36 -14.27
CA GLU A 545 -6.66 14.89 -15.66
C GLU A 545 -7.96 14.97 -16.45
N SER A 546 -9.12 14.78 -15.81
CA SER A 546 -10.43 14.97 -16.45
C SER A 546 -10.70 16.43 -16.83
N GLY A 547 -9.97 17.39 -16.26
CA GLY A 547 -10.24 18.82 -16.40
C GLY A 547 -11.51 19.28 -15.68
N SER A 548 -12.09 18.46 -14.80
CA SER A 548 -13.35 18.75 -14.11
C SER A 548 -13.18 19.47 -12.79
N SER A 549 -11.95 19.49 -12.25
CA SER A 549 -11.69 19.95 -10.90
C SER A 549 -10.35 20.66 -10.76
N LEU A 550 -10.32 21.67 -9.89
CA LEU A 550 -9.10 22.37 -9.51
C LEU A 550 -8.56 21.79 -8.21
N ILE A 551 -7.33 21.28 -8.28
CA ILE A 551 -6.62 20.70 -7.14
C ILE A 551 -5.68 21.75 -6.56
N VAL A 552 -6.04 22.28 -5.39
CA VAL A 552 -5.39 23.44 -4.79
C VAL A 552 -4.82 23.15 -3.41
N GLU A 553 -3.98 24.06 -2.92
CA GLU A 553 -3.48 24.03 -1.55
C GLU A 553 -4.63 24.22 -0.54
N GLN A 554 -4.57 23.51 0.59
CA GLN A 554 -5.56 23.60 1.65
C GLN A 554 -5.40 24.90 2.47
N SER A 555 -5.72 26.05 1.86
CA SER A 555 -5.66 27.37 2.53
C SER A 555 -6.85 28.24 2.16
N ALA A 556 -7.30 29.08 3.11
CA ALA A 556 -8.44 29.96 2.90
C ALA A 556 -8.20 30.95 1.75
N GLN A 557 -6.97 31.47 1.64
CA GLN A 557 -6.59 32.41 0.58
C GLN A 557 -6.68 31.76 -0.80
N VAL A 558 -6.08 30.57 -0.96
CA VAL A 558 -6.08 29.88 -2.26
C VAL A 558 -7.49 29.42 -2.64
N PHE A 559 -8.29 28.94 -1.69
CA PHE A 559 -9.69 28.63 -1.95
C PHE A 559 -10.48 29.87 -2.35
N ALA A 560 -10.34 31.00 -1.66
CA ALA A 560 -11.01 32.25 -2.02
C ALA A 560 -10.65 32.71 -3.43
N ASP A 561 -9.36 32.75 -3.77
CA ASP A 561 -8.92 33.21 -5.09
C ASP A 561 -9.36 32.26 -6.22
N THR A 562 -9.34 30.96 -5.97
CA THR A 562 -9.82 29.94 -6.93
C THR A 562 -11.33 30.01 -7.11
N ILE A 563 -12.09 30.13 -6.02
CA ILE A 563 -13.56 30.31 -6.07
C ILE A 563 -13.87 31.57 -6.88
N ARG A 564 -13.23 32.70 -6.58
CA ARG A 564 -13.44 33.94 -7.35
C ARG A 564 -13.18 33.74 -8.83
N SER A 565 -12.02 33.17 -9.19
CA SER A 565 -11.69 32.91 -10.60
C SER A 565 -12.75 32.06 -11.28
N MET A 566 -13.28 31.05 -10.60
CA MET A 566 -14.36 30.24 -11.15
C MET A 566 -15.66 31.04 -11.27
N LEU A 567 -16.04 31.83 -10.26
CA LEU A 567 -17.26 32.66 -10.30
C LEU A 567 -17.23 33.73 -11.39
N ASP A 568 -16.05 34.26 -11.71
CA ASP A 568 -15.85 35.27 -12.74
C ASP A 568 -15.90 34.68 -14.18
N ASP A 569 -15.73 33.37 -14.37
CA ASP A 569 -15.73 32.70 -15.70
C ASP A 569 -16.79 31.60 -15.83
N GLU A 570 -18.00 31.98 -16.22
CA GLU A 570 -19.11 31.05 -16.44
C GLU A 570 -18.83 30.03 -17.56
N SER A 571 -18.08 30.45 -18.59
CA SER A 571 -17.77 29.60 -19.73
C SER A 571 -16.88 28.43 -19.31
N GLU A 572 -15.88 28.71 -18.48
CA GLU A 572 -14.99 27.71 -17.93
C GLU A 572 -15.71 26.80 -16.94
N ARG A 573 -16.56 27.35 -16.05
CA ARG A 573 -17.40 26.52 -15.16
C ARG A 573 -18.27 25.54 -15.95
N THR A 574 -18.91 26.01 -17.02
CA THR A 574 -19.77 25.18 -17.86
C THR A 574 -18.96 24.08 -18.56
N ARG A 575 -17.78 24.44 -19.10
CA ARG A 575 -16.87 23.49 -19.75
C ARG A 575 -16.38 22.42 -18.77
N MET A 576 -15.90 22.81 -17.59
CA MET A 576 -15.45 21.90 -16.54
C MET A 576 -16.57 21.00 -16.04
N GLY A 577 -17.77 21.55 -15.84
CA GLY A 577 -18.95 20.79 -15.44
C GLY A 577 -19.30 19.69 -16.43
N LYS A 578 -19.28 20.01 -17.74
CA LYS A 578 -19.48 19.02 -18.81
C LYS A 578 -18.40 17.93 -18.78
N LEU A 579 -17.13 18.32 -18.70
CA LEU A 579 -16.01 17.37 -18.67
C LEU A 579 -16.09 16.44 -17.46
N GLY A 580 -16.45 16.96 -16.29
CA GLY A 580 -16.68 16.17 -15.09
C GLY A 580 -17.79 15.16 -15.27
N ARG A 581 -18.92 15.60 -15.83
CA ARG A 581 -20.04 14.71 -16.10
C ARG A 581 -19.64 13.60 -17.07
N ASP A 582 -19.01 13.93 -18.19
CA ASP A 582 -18.56 12.95 -19.18
C ASP A 582 -17.58 11.95 -18.54
N TRP A 583 -16.59 12.45 -17.79
CA TRP A 583 -15.62 11.59 -17.10
C TRP A 583 -16.27 10.60 -16.13
N VAL A 584 -17.27 11.02 -15.34
CA VAL A 584 -18.00 10.11 -14.43
C VAL A 584 -18.70 9.02 -15.22
N PHE A 585 -19.43 9.36 -16.28
CA PHE A 585 -20.23 8.39 -17.03
C PHE A 585 -19.37 7.45 -17.89
N ASP A 586 -18.23 7.92 -18.37
CA ASP A 586 -17.32 7.11 -19.20
C ASP A 586 -16.40 6.23 -18.32
N THR A 587 -15.83 6.79 -17.27
CA THR A 587 -14.78 6.13 -16.47
C THR A 587 -15.34 5.34 -15.29
N LEU A 588 -16.44 5.81 -14.68
CA LEU A 588 -17.03 5.23 -13.47
C LEU A 588 -18.36 4.52 -13.75
N SER A 589 -18.70 4.24 -15.02
CA SER A 589 -19.86 3.42 -15.34
C SER A 589 -19.79 2.07 -14.61
N PRO A 590 -20.88 1.63 -13.94
CA PRO A 590 -20.92 0.34 -13.28
C PRO A 590 -20.47 -0.81 -14.18
N GLU A 591 -20.86 -0.79 -15.45
CA GLU A 591 -20.54 -1.83 -16.43
C GLU A 591 -19.02 -1.95 -16.68
N ALA A 592 -18.31 -0.83 -16.75
CA ALA A 592 -16.85 -0.83 -16.96
C ALA A 592 -16.11 -1.26 -15.68
N VAL A 593 -16.52 -0.72 -14.52
CA VAL A 593 -15.85 -0.97 -13.25
C VAL A 593 -16.12 -2.39 -12.74
N VAL A 594 -17.33 -2.94 -12.92
CA VAL A 594 -17.65 -4.32 -12.54
C VAL A 594 -16.72 -5.31 -13.27
N LYS A 595 -16.44 -5.11 -14.56
CA LYS A 595 -15.52 -5.98 -15.32
C LYS A 595 -14.10 -6.03 -14.73
N ARG A 596 -13.64 -4.94 -14.12
CA ARG A 596 -12.34 -4.90 -13.41
C ARG A 596 -12.38 -5.73 -12.13
N TYR A 597 -13.46 -5.62 -11.35
CA TYR A 597 -13.68 -6.49 -10.19
C TYR A 597 -13.84 -7.96 -10.59
N GLU A 598 -14.58 -8.25 -11.65
CA GLU A 598 -14.74 -9.60 -12.19
C GLU A 598 -13.39 -10.22 -12.52
N SER A 599 -12.52 -9.48 -13.22
CA SER A 599 -11.19 -9.95 -13.58
C SER A 599 -10.39 -10.32 -12.33
N LEU A 600 -10.40 -9.45 -11.31
CA LEU A 600 -9.75 -9.70 -10.02
C LEU A 600 -10.34 -10.92 -9.30
N TYR A 601 -11.66 -11.07 -9.27
CA TYR A 601 -12.34 -12.16 -8.58
C TYR A 601 -12.16 -13.50 -9.28
N ARG A 602 -12.17 -13.52 -10.62
CA ARG A 602 -11.89 -14.73 -11.39
C ARG A 602 -10.44 -15.18 -11.19
N GLU A 603 -9.50 -14.25 -11.09
CA GLU A 603 -8.11 -14.57 -10.75
C GLU A 603 -7.99 -15.16 -9.34
N ALA A 604 -8.70 -14.58 -8.36
CA ALA A 604 -8.76 -15.11 -7.00
C ALA A 604 -9.33 -16.53 -6.99
N ALA A 605 -10.51 -16.73 -7.60
CA ALA A 605 -11.23 -18.00 -7.61
C ALA A 605 -10.43 -19.14 -8.25
N ARG A 606 -9.59 -18.84 -9.27
CA ARG A 606 -8.69 -19.82 -9.89
C ARG A 606 -7.59 -20.33 -8.96
N ASN A 607 -7.24 -19.55 -7.94
CA ASN A 607 -6.23 -19.89 -6.93
C ASN A 607 -6.86 -20.49 -5.66
N ARG A 608 -8.13 -20.93 -5.72
CA ARG A 608 -8.77 -21.68 -4.64
C ARG A 608 -8.03 -23.01 -4.46
N SER A 609 -7.52 -23.26 -3.26
CA SER A 609 -6.66 -24.41 -2.90
C SER A 609 -7.35 -25.37 -1.96
#